data_AF-A0A8D2NXX0-F1
#
_entry.id   AF-A0A8D2NXX0-F1
#
_cell.length_a   1.000
_cell.length_b   1.000
_cell.length_c   1.000
_cell.angle_alpha   90.00
_cell.angle_beta   90.00
_cell.angle_gamma   90.00
#
_symmetry.space_group_name_H-M   'P 1'
#
loop_
_entity.id
_entity.type
_entity.pdbx_description
1 polymer ?
#
loop_
_entity_poly.entity_id
_entity_poly.type
_entity_poly.pdbx_seq_one_letter_code
_entity_poly.pdbx_strand_id
1 'polypeptide(L)'
;MTAKTLFSCNIATAFLSLIIAKKCEAYDVMLRESLVPDGQPLAIKCSLEKSWKSGEYNLTWNLTSCKKMCTKVTVFERIDGLCLNEKFAVVEMIFTSSSAKVVCPHLDYFRKEKNFQPVRWYKDCQLLEGKRFALSNSDLIIFNVTVHDQGNYTCETTYAYNGKQYNISRDVSLIVGVTPPNKPPEITYPRNNSIEVELGSQVTVDCNTTGADWFEVYWRGNGLYNDVFYMSRIFTSPHEEETSYDGRPMYSVKLIISEVSSEDYEQPFVCQASNAFGQVASYIILKHRVLDIQRWLTGGLVSLLILTFITLIIYKIFKIDLVLWYRNSVCALTSKEDGKIYDAYVLYTKSSEGRSISCLETFVRRMLPDVLEEQCGYNLFILGRDDLPGEAVVSVADETLKQSRRLMIILGSETSRCCLLEDTSEQQLAMYNALIRDGIQVILIEMGEIQDYTSMPESIRYIKQKHGAIQWKGDFSEKSCSANTRFWKNVRYQMPSRKKMKRTCWD
;
A
#
# COMPACT_ATOMS: atom_id res chain seq x y z
N MET A 1 -67.53 -40.80 38.74
CA MET A 1 -66.98 -39.79 39.68
C MET A 1 -66.68 -38.52 38.90
N THR A 2 -67.13 -37.37 39.40
CA THR A 2 -67.25 -36.10 38.68
C THR A 2 -66.07 -35.15 38.97
N ALA A 3 -65.10 -35.05 38.06
CA ALA A 3 -64.08 -34.00 38.08
C ALA A 3 -64.43 -32.92 37.06
N LYS A 4 -64.61 -31.69 37.52
CA LYS A 4 -64.85 -30.48 36.70
C LYS A 4 -63.61 -29.62 36.88
N THR A 5 -62.96 -29.22 35.79
CA THR A 5 -61.71 -28.43 35.79
C THR A 5 -61.99 -27.00 35.29
N LEU A 6 -61.33 -26.02 35.90
CA LEU A 6 -61.46 -24.57 35.66
C LEU A 6 -60.26 -24.08 34.82
N PHE A 7 -60.49 -23.30 33.76
CA PHE A 7 -59.43 -22.75 32.89
C PHE A 7 -59.34 -21.21 33.02
N SER A 8 -58.13 -20.65 33.05
CA SER A 8 -57.87 -19.20 33.02
C SER A 8 -57.62 -18.71 31.59
N CYS A 9 -58.23 -17.59 31.21
CA CYS A 9 -58.11 -16.97 29.90
C CYS A 9 -57.12 -15.79 29.93
N ASN A 10 -56.28 -15.65 28.91
CA ASN A 10 -55.32 -14.55 28.73
C ASN A 10 -56.07 -13.22 28.49
N ILE A 11 -55.79 -12.20 29.31
CA ILE A 11 -56.16 -10.80 29.00
C ILE A 11 -54.89 -9.96 29.08
N ALA A 12 -54.44 -9.49 27.92
CA ALA A 12 -53.47 -8.41 27.80
C ALA A 12 -54.22 -7.08 28.04
N THR A 13 -53.82 -6.34 29.06
CA THR A 13 -54.30 -4.98 29.33
C THR A 13 -53.48 -3.97 28.53
N ALA A 14 -54.07 -3.39 27.48
CA ALA A 14 -53.55 -2.18 26.87
C ALA A 14 -54.20 -0.97 27.55
N PHE A 15 -53.39 -0.19 28.29
CA PHE A 15 -53.76 1.15 28.74
C PHE A 15 -53.63 2.12 27.56
N LEU A 16 -54.70 2.83 27.21
CA LEU A 16 -54.60 4.09 26.50
C LEU A 16 -55.42 5.15 27.25
N SER A 17 -54.74 6.26 27.46
CA SER A 17 -55.07 7.48 28.19
C SER A 17 -56.38 8.18 27.77
N LEU A 18 -57.01 8.83 28.76
CA LEU A 18 -57.81 10.07 28.76
C LEU A 18 -58.38 10.63 27.43
N ILE A 19 -59.69 10.95 27.39
CA ILE A 19 -60.27 12.30 27.11
C ILE A 19 -61.83 12.26 27.06
N ILE A 20 -62.42 13.05 27.97
CA ILE A 20 -63.67 13.86 27.98
C ILE A 20 -64.98 13.31 27.36
N ALA A 21 -65.99 13.26 28.23
CA ALA A 21 -67.39 12.96 27.95
C ALA A 21 -68.13 14.08 27.18
N LYS A 22 -69.04 13.68 26.27
CA LYS A 22 -70.24 14.45 25.96
C LYS A 22 -71.35 13.58 25.33
N LYS A 23 -72.49 13.57 26.02
CA LYS A 23 -73.88 13.33 25.58
C LYS A 23 -74.10 12.42 24.36
N CYS A 24 -74.79 11.30 24.60
CA CYS A 24 -75.96 10.92 23.80
C CYS A 24 -76.98 10.20 24.69
N GLU A 25 -78.13 10.84 24.90
CA GLU A 25 -79.39 10.21 25.32
C GLU A 25 -80.01 9.51 24.10
N ALA A 26 -80.42 8.24 24.21
CA ALA A 26 -81.60 7.70 23.52
C ALA A 26 -81.96 6.26 23.99
N TYR A 27 -83.25 6.12 24.35
CA TYR A 27 -84.12 4.97 24.61
C TYR A 27 -84.08 3.83 23.55
N ASP A 28 -84.69 2.65 23.68
CA ASP A 28 -85.11 1.69 24.73
C ASP A 28 -85.55 0.43 23.92
N VAL A 29 -85.79 -0.69 24.62
CA VAL A 29 -86.71 -1.79 24.32
C VAL A 29 -86.03 -3.11 23.93
N MET A 30 -86.16 -4.10 24.83
CA MET A 30 -85.78 -5.53 24.73
C MET A 30 -84.39 -5.92 25.23
N LEU A 31 -84.19 -5.97 26.55
CA LEU A 31 -83.80 -7.19 27.29
C LEU A 31 -83.46 -6.84 28.74
N ARG A 32 -84.10 -7.57 29.66
CA ARG A 32 -83.73 -7.66 31.08
C ARG A 32 -82.27 -8.09 31.19
N GLU A 33 -81.40 -7.29 31.80
CA GLU A 33 -80.41 -7.77 32.77
C GLU A 33 -79.72 -6.61 33.50
N SER A 34 -79.34 -6.91 34.75
CA SER A 34 -78.95 -6.00 35.83
C SER A 34 -77.71 -5.14 35.54
N LEU A 35 -77.85 -3.82 35.72
CA LEU A 35 -76.77 -2.83 35.69
C LEU A 35 -75.91 -2.91 36.97
N VAL A 36 -74.59 -2.89 36.85
CA VAL A 36 -73.64 -2.66 37.97
C VAL A 36 -72.86 -1.37 37.69
N PRO A 37 -72.70 -0.44 38.66
CA PRO A 37 -71.98 0.82 38.46
C PRO A 37 -70.46 0.64 38.42
N ASP A 38 -69.80 1.61 37.80
CA ASP A 38 -68.39 1.62 37.38
C ASP A 38 -67.39 1.59 38.54
N GLY A 39 -66.30 0.83 38.40
CA GLY A 39 -65.16 0.78 39.35
C GLY A 39 -64.89 -0.54 40.11
N GLN A 40 -65.68 -1.61 39.91
CA GLN A 40 -65.36 -2.95 40.42
C GLN A 40 -65.22 -3.97 39.28
N PRO A 41 -64.33 -4.98 39.39
CA PRO A 41 -64.22 -6.02 38.37
C PRO A 41 -65.55 -6.77 38.28
N LEU A 42 -66.01 -6.98 37.04
CA LEU A 42 -67.22 -7.74 36.75
C LEU A 42 -66.98 -9.19 37.17
N ALA A 43 -67.49 -9.59 38.32
CA ALA A 43 -67.55 -10.99 38.72
C ALA A 43 -68.58 -11.68 37.84
N ILE A 44 -68.14 -12.29 36.73
CA ILE A 44 -68.95 -13.27 36.02
C ILE A 44 -69.22 -14.37 37.05
N LYS A 45 -70.49 -14.57 37.41
CA LYS A 45 -70.90 -15.72 38.22
C LYS A 45 -70.66 -16.96 37.36
N CYS A 46 -69.44 -17.49 37.40
CA CYS A 46 -69.07 -18.75 36.76
C CYS A 46 -69.90 -19.86 37.41
N SER A 47 -71.08 -20.13 36.85
CA SER A 47 -71.85 -21.29 37.26
C SER A 47 -71.09 -22.53 36.82
N LEU A 48 -70.48 -23.17 37.79
CA LEU A 48 -69.60 -24.35 37.70
C LEU A 48 -70.39 -25.64 37.38
N GLU A 49 -71.51 -25.50 36.67
CA GLU A 49 -72.42 -26.60 36.37
C GLU A 49 -72.23 -27.24 35.00
N LYS A 50 -71.70 -26.49 34.00
CA LYS A 50 -71.46 -27.02 32.65
C LYS A 50 -69.97 -27.17 32.33
N SER A 51 -69.59 -28.35 31.84
CA SER A 51 -68.30 -28.57 31.18
C SER A 51 -68.18 -27.66 29.97
N TRP A 52 -67.08 -26.92 29.86
CA TRP A 52 -66.81 -26.09 28.69
C TRP A 52 -66.41 -27.00 27.53
N LYS A 53 -66.98 -26.76 26.34
CA LYS A 53 -66.57 -27.43 25.09
C LYS A 53 -65.69 -26.46 24.32
N SER A 54 -64.70 -26.96 23.59
CA SER A 54 -63.93 -26.14 22.66
C SER A 54 -64.88 -25.37 21.74
N GLY A 55 -64.73 -24.04 21.69
CA GLY A 55 -65.70 -23.17 21.04
C GLY A 55 -65.28 -21.70 21.06
N GLU A 56 -66.00 -20.89 20.30
CA GLU A 56 -65.83 -19.43 20.28
C GLU A 56 -66.78 -18.79 21.30
N TYR A 57 -66.20 -18.01 22.20
CA TYR A 57 -66.92 -17.34 23.26
C TYR A 57 -66.91 -15.83 22.99
N ASN A 58 -68.09 -15.24 22.88
CA ASN A 58 -68.24 -13.81 22.64
C ASN A 58 -68.37 -13.09 23.98
N LEU A 59 -67.39 -12.26 24.33
CA LEU A 59 -67.51 -11.31 25.43
C LEU A 59 -67.92 -9.95 24.88
N THR A 60 -68.93 -9.35 25.50
CA THR A 60 -69.43 -8.03 25.16
C THR A 60 -69.57 -7.24 26.46
N TRP A 61 -68.94 -6.07 26.53
CA TRP A 61 -69.11 -5.14 27.65
C TRP A 61 -69.42 -3.76 27.08
N ASN A 62 -70.27 -3.00 27.75
CA ASN A 62 -70.73 -1.70 27.28
C ASN A 62 -70.57 -0.65 28.38
N LEU A 63 -69.82 0.41 28.07
CA LEU A 63 -69.90 1.67 28.82
C LEU A 63 -70.04 2.91 27.92
N THR A 64 -70.02 2.75 26.58
CA THR A 64 -70.30 3.79 25.54
C THR A 64 -69.84 3.38 24.13
N SER A 65 -69.07 2.30 23.97
CA SER A 65 -68.72 1.72 22.68
C SER A 65 -68.73 0.20 22.80
N CYS A 66 -69.59 -0.46 22.03
CA CYS A 66 -69.72 -1.92 22.05
C CYS A 66 -68.52 -2.54 21.31
N LYS A 67 -67.44 -2.83 22.04
CA LYS A 67 -66.36 -3.68 21.52
C LYS A 67 -66.69 -5.13 21.83
N LYS A 68 -67.06 -5.86 20.78
CA LYS A 68 -67.25 -7.31 20.84
C LYS A 68 -65.88 -7.97 20.72
N MET A 69 -65.45 -8.66 21.77
CA MET A 69 -64.21 -9.44 21.77
C MET A 69 -64.58 -10.91 21.69
N CYS A 70 -64.29 -11.53 20.55
CA CYS A 70 -64.47 -12.96 20.37
C CYS A 70 -63.17 -13.64 20.81
N THR A 71 -63.26 -14.55 21.78
CA THR A 71 -62.12 -15.36 22.22
C THR A 71 -62.41 -16.82 21.95
N LYS A 72 -61.54 -17.46 21.18
CA LYS A 72 -61.59 -18.90 20.94
C LYS A 72 -60.92 -19.60 22.13
N VAL A 73 -61.70 -20.42 22.83
CA VAL A 73 -61.19 -21.24 23.93
C VAL A 73 -61.12 -22.68 23.46
N THR A 74 -59.92 -23.24 23.49
CA THR A 74 -59.65 -24.64 23.17
C THR A 74 -59.38 -25.39 24.46
N VAL A 75 -60.22 -26.38 24.75
CA VAL A 75 -60.10 -27.25 25.92
C VAL A 75 -59.57 -28.59 25.46
N PHE A 76 -58.56 -29.10 26.17
CA PHE A 76 -57.91 -30.36 25.87
C PHE A 76 -58.08 -31.31 27.04
N GLU A 77 -58.24 -32.59 26.72
CA GLU A 77 -58.23 -33.65 27.71
C GLU A 77 -56.79 -33.91 28.13
N ARG A 78 -56.56 -34.04 29.45
CA ARG A 78 -55.27 -34.47 29.96
C ARG A 78 -55.10 -35.94 29.60
N ILE A 79 -54.01 -36.31 28.95
CA ILE A 79 -53.71 -37.70 28.64
C ILE A 79 -53.31 -38.38 29.95
N ASP A 80 -54.09 -39.37 30.38
CA ASP A 80 -53.79 -40.14 31.60
C ASP A 80 -52.42 -40.83 31.47
N GLY A 81 -51.54 -40.62 32.46
CA GLY A 81 -50.20 -41.19 32.52
C GLY A 81 -49.05 -40.27 32.09
N LEU A 82 -49.33 -39.13 31.48
CA LEU A 82 -48.33 -38.08 31.20
C LEU A 82 -48.54 -36.91 32.17
N CYS A 83 -47.52 -36.56 32.96
CA CYS A 83 -47.58 -35.39 33.84
C CYS A 83 -47.44 -34.07 33.07
N LEU A 84 -46.96 -34.12 31.82
CA LEU A 84 -46.62 -32.97 31.01
C LEU A 84 -47.55 -32.86 29.80
N ASN A 85 -47.99 -31.64 29.51
CA ASN A 85 -48.63 -31.30 28.26
C ASN A 85 -47.73 -30.37 27.42
N GLU A 86 -46.93 -30.95 26.52
CA GLU A 86 -45.98 -30.22 25.66
C GLU A 86 -46.62 -29.08 24.87
N LYS A 87 -47.91 -29.20 24.50
CA LYS A 87 -48.62 -28.18 23.72
C LYS A 87 -48.85 -26.87 24.49
N PHE A 88 -48.75 -26.89 25.82
CA PHE A 88 -49.03 -25.75 26.70
C PHE A 88 -47.88 -25.45 27.66
N ALA A 89 -46.75 -26.15 27.51
CA ALA A 89 -45.55 -25.84 28.25
C ALA A 89 -45.05 -24.44 27.88
N VAL A 90 -44.89 -23.58 28.88
CA VAL A 90 -44.29 -22.26 28.69
C VAL A 90 -42.79 -22.44 28.64
N VAL A 91 -42.14 -21.96 27.58
CA VAL A 91 -40.68 -22.02 27.46
C VAL A 91 -40.07 -20.96 28.39
N GLU A 92 -39.17 -21.38 29.27
CA GLU A 92 -38.41 -20.50 30.16
C GLU A 92 -36.91 -20.76 29.98
N MET A 93 -36.11 -19.69 29.88
CA MET A 93 -34.66 -19.78 29.69
C MET A 93 -33.93 -19.23 30.92
N ILE A 94 -33.01 -20.00 31.47
CA ILE A 94 -32.13 -19.61 32.57
C ILE A 94 -30.67 -19.93 32.24
N PHE A 95 -29.72 -19.39 33.02
CA PHE A 95 -28.29 -19.61 32.83
C PHE A 95 -27.64 -20.29 34.05
N THR A 96 -26.53 -21.02 33.82
CA THR A 96 -25.77 -21.71 34.87
C THR A 96 -25.27 -20.73 35.94
N SER A 97 -25.81 -20.81 37.14
CA SER A 97 -25.58 -19.82 38.20
C SER A 97 -25.62 -20.48 39.59
N SER A 98 -25.21 -19.73 40.61
CA SER A 98 -25.31 -20.19 42.00
C SER A 98 -26.77 -20.42 42.44
N SER A 99 -27.72 -19.67 41.86
CA SER A 99 -29.15 -19.87 42.06
C SER A 99 -29.96 -19.24 40.93
N ALA A 100 -30.97 -19.95 40.42
CA ALA A 100 -31.96 -19.40 39.49
C ALA A 100 -33.39 -19.68 39.97
N LYS A 101 -34.33 -18.85 39.50
CA LYS A 101 -35.76 -18.95 39.78
C LYS A 101 -36.50 -19.39 38.52
N VAL A 102 -37.37 -20.38 38.65
CA VAL A 102 -38.29 -20.87 37.60
C VAL A 102 -39.71 -20.53 38.04
N VAL A 103 -40.44 -19.79 37.21
CA VAL A 103 -41.73 -19.20 37.57
C VAL A 103 -42.88 -20.16 37.23
N CYS A 104 -43.83 -20.35 38.15
CA CYS A 104 -45.03 -21.14 37.85
C CYS A 104 -46.00 -20.29 37.01
N PRO A 105 -46.28 -20.65 35.73
CA PRO A 105 -47.00 -19.76 34.82
C PRO A 105 -48.42 -19.42 35.26
N HIS A 106 -48.80 -18.14 35.17
CA HIS A 106 -50.16 -17.64 35.38
C HIS A 106 -50.78 -17.99 36.75
N LEU A 107 -49.97 -18.19 37.78
CA LEU A 107 -50.45 -18.50 39.14
C LEU A 107 -50.79 -17.24 39.96
N ASP A 108 -50.37 -16.06 39.52
CA ASP A 108 -50.54 -14.79 40.24
C ASP A 108 -52.01 -14.45 40.56
N TYR A 109 -52.95 -14.90 39.72
CA TYR A 109 -54.39 -14.69 39.92
C TYR A 109 -54.93 -15.46 41.13
N PHE A 110 -54.38 -16.64 41.42
CA PHE A 110 -54.79 -17.48 42.55
C PHE A 110 -54.06 -17.11 43.85
N ARG A 111 -52.88 -16.48 43.74
CA ARG A 111 -52.02 -16.11 44.88
C ARG A 111 -52.68 -15.14 45.87
N LYS A 112 -53.68 -14.36 45.44
CA LYS A 112 -54.38 -13.36 46.27
C LYS A 112 -55.53 -13.93 47.09
N GLU A 113 -55.88 -15.21 46.90
CA GLU A 113 -57.05 -15.83 47.53
C GLU A 113 -56.65 -16.78 48.67
N LYS A 114 -57.34 -16.71 49.81
CA LYS A 114 -57.01 -17.48 51.04
C LYS A 114 -57.23 -19.00 50.93
N ASN A 115 -57.74 -19.50 49.80
CA ASN A 115 -58.15 -20.90 49.61
C ASN A 115 -57.13 -21.74 48.80
N PHE A 116 -55.86 -21.32 48.81
CA PHE A 116 -54.80 -21.85 47.96
C PHE A 116 -53.85 -22.77 48.75
N GLN A 117 -53.58 -23.98 48.25
CA GLN A 117 -52.61 -24.90 48.87
C GLN A 117 -51.16 -24.66 48.39
N PRO A 118 -50.13 -25.13 49.14
CA PRO A 118 -48.74 -25.02 48.71
C PRO A 118 -48.50 -25.71 47.36
N VAL A 119 -47.71 -25.05 46.50
CA VAL A 119 -47.33 -25.60 45.19
C VAL A 119 -46.28 -26.69 45.34
N ARG A 120 -46.45 -27.77 44.58
CA ARG A 120 -45.48 -28.85 44.42
C ARG A 120 -44.90 -28.80 43.01
N TRP A 121 -43.60 -29.03 42.89
CA TRP A 121 -42.92 -29.04 41.60
C TRP A 121 -42.43 -30.44 41.25
N TYR A 122 -42.54 -30.78 39.98
CA TYR A 122 -42.14 -32.05 39.41
C TYR A 122 -41.18 -31.80 38.24
N LYS A 123 -40.19 -32.68 38.07
CA LYS A 123 -39.35 -32.74 36.87
C LYS A 123 -39.51 -34.15 36.29
N ASP A 124 -39.85 -34.24 35.01
CA ASP A 124 -40.03 -35.53 34.32
C ASP A 124 -40.97 -36.49 35.09
N CYS A 125 -42.07 -35.94 35.62
CA CYS A 125 -43.08 -36.62 36.44
C CYS A 125 -42.63 -37.10 37.84
N GLN A 126 -41.43 -36.75 38.27
CA GLN A 126 -40.92 -37.06 39.61
C GLN A 126 -40.96 -35.82 40.49
N LEU A 127 -41.42 -35.98 41.73
CA LEU A 127 -41.48 -34.89 42.70
C LEU A 127 -40.05 -34.38 42.96
N LEU A 128 -39.85 -33.08 42.87
CA LEU A 128 -38.55 -32.48 43.17
C LEU A 128 -38.33 -32.45 44.69
N GLU A 129 -37.39 -33.27 45.14
CA GLU A 129 -36.92 -33.32 46.52
C GLU A 129 -35.41 -33.08 46.61
N GLY A 130 -34.98 -32.48 47.71
CA GLY A 130 -33.56 -32.28 48.01
C GLY A 130 -33.18 -30.83 48.32
N LYS A 131 -32.03 -30.66 48.97
CA LYS A 131 -31.53 -29.36 49.46
C LYS A 131 -31.18 -28.37 48.34
N ARG A 132 -31.08 -28.83 47.09
CA ARG A 132 -30.83 -27.98 45.92
C ARG A 132 -32.08 -27.24 45.43
N PHE A 133 -33.26 -27.66 45.87
CA PHE A 133 -34.53 -27.07 45.43
C PHE A 133 -35.22 -26.39 46.62
N ALA A 134 -35.61 -25.14 46.43
CA ALA A 134 -36.40 -24.39 47.42
C ALA A 134 -37.61 -23.75 46.73
N LEU A 135 -38.62 -23.40 47.53
CA LEU A 135 -39.81 -22.70 47.03
C LEU A 135 -39.79 -21.27 47.55
N SER A 136 -40.00 -20.32 46.64
CA SER A 136 -40.15 -18.90 46.97
C SER A 136 -41.38 -18.35 46.29
N ASN A 137 -42.39 -17.94 47.06
CA ASN A 137 -43.68 -17.45 46.55
C ASN A 137 -44.35 -18.39 45.53
N SER A 138 -44.28 -19.70 45.77
CA SER A 138 -44.78 -20.77 44.88
C SER A 138 -43.93 -21.06 43.63
N ASP A 139 -42.89 -20.28 43.39
CA ASP A 139 -41.93 -20.48 42.30
C ASP A 139 -40.76 -21.36 42.79
N LEU A 140 -40.13 -22.08 41.86
CA LEU A 140 -39.02 -22.98 42.14
C LEU A 140 -37.70 -22.22 42.13
N ILE A 141 -36.88 -22.41 43.15
CA ILE A 141 -35.49 -21.95 43.23
C ILE A 141 -34.58 -23.16 43.10
N ILE A 142 -33.71 -23.14 42.10
CA ILE A 142 -32.70 -24.17 41.85
C ILE A 142 -31.34 -23.60 42.26
N PHE A 143 -30.66 -24.24 43.21
CA PHE A 143 -29.29 -23.90 43.61
C PHE A 143 -28.26 -24.69 42.79
N ASN A 144 -27.15 -24.03 42.45
CA ASN A 144 -26.08 -24.57 41.61
C ASN A 144 -26.62 -25.15 40.30
N VAL A 145 -27.16 -24.25 39.46
CA VAL A 145 -27.81 -24.59 38.19
C VAL A 145 -26.76 -25.05 37.18
N THR A 146 -27.02 -26.20 36.57
CA THR A 146 -26.18 -26.83 35.55
C THR A 146 -27.00 -27.11 34.29
N VAL A 147 -26.33 -27.37 33.17
CA VAL A 147 -26.99 -27.72 31.89
C VAL A 147 -27.86 -28.99 32.03
N HIS A 148 -27.55 -29.87 32.99
CA HIS A 148 -28.35 -31.07 33.29
C HIS A 148 -29.69 -30.77 33.98
N ASP A 149 -29.86 -29.55 34.52
CA ASP A 149 -31.15 -29.13 35.07
C ASP A 149 -32.15 -28.77 33.95
N GLN A 150 -31.72 -28.70 32.68
CA GLN A 150 -32.60 -28.64 31.51
C GLN A 150 -33.61 -29.79 31.52
N GLY A 151 -34.84 -29.51 31.12
CA GLY A 151 -35.91 -30.49 31.07
C GLY A 151 -37.29 -29.88 31.27
N ASN A 152 -38.27 -30.74 31.46
CA ASN A 152 -39.66 -30.32 31.56
C ASN A 152 -40.11 -30.37 33.03
N TYR A 153 -40.66 -29.24 33.48
CA TYR A 153 -41.07 -29.01 34.85
C TYR A 153 -42.58 -28.80 34.91
N THR A 154 -43.22 -29.29 35.96
CA THR A 154 -44.65 -29.10 36.20
C THR A 154 -44.86 -28.59 37.61
N CYS A 155 -45.55 -27.47 37.76
CA CYS A 155 -46.04 -27.01 39.07
C CYS A 155 -47.51 -27.41 39.25
N GLU A 156 -47.82 -28.08 40.35
CA GLU A 156 -49.18 -28.50 40.71
C GLU A 156 -49.60 -27.91 42.06
N THR A 157 -50.86 -27.49 42.14
CA THR A 157 -51.51 -27.05 43.38
C THR A 157 -53.01 -27.32 43.32
N THR A 158 -53.68 -27.13 44.45
CA THR A 158 -55.12 -27.23 44.57
C THR A 158 -55.73 -25.92 45.04
N TYR A 159 -56.88 -25.61 44.45
CA TYR A 159 -57.68 -24.44 44.78
C TYR A 159 -59.04 -24.89 45.30
N ALA A 160 -59.44 -24.41 46.47
CA ALA A 160 -60.73 -24.75 47.07
C ALA A 160 -61.79 -23.68 46.77
N TYR A 161 -62.88 -24.08 46.12
CA TYR A 161 -64.01 -23.21 45.81
C TYR A 161 -65.33 -23.91 46.10
N ASN A 162 -66.21 -23.28 46.88
CA ASN A 162 -67.50 -23.81 47.30
C ASN A 162 -67.44 -25.26 47.83
N GLY A 163 -66.44 -25.55 48.68
CA GLY A 163 -66.26 -26.88 49.30
C GLY A 163 -65.71 -27.97 48.38
N LYS A 164 -65.44 -27.67 47.10
CA LYS A 164 -64.78 -28.58 46.15
C LYS A 164 -63.34 -28.15 45.89
N GLN A 165 -62.43 -29.12 45.79
CA GLN A 165 -61.04 -28.90 45.41
C GLN A 165 -60.85 -29.09 43.91
N TYR A 166 -60.04 -28.20 43.31
CA TYR A 166 -59.70 -28.20 41.89
C TYR A 166 -58.18 -28.23 41.74
N ASN A 167 -57.67 -29.17 40.94
CA ASN A 167 -56.23 -29.22 40.65
C ASN A 167 -55.88 -28.23 39.55
N ILE A 168 -54.78 -27.51 39.76
CA ILE A 168 -54.17 -26.59 38.81
C ILE A 168 -52.77 -27.13 38.53
N SER A 169 -52.49 -27.44 37.27
CA SER A 169 -51.16 -27.83 36.80
C SER A 169 -50.69 -26.86 35.73
N ARG A 170 -49.41 -26.49 35.75
CA ARG A 170 -48.78 -25.69 34.70
C ARG A 170 -47.43 -26.28 34.36
N ASP A 171 -47.17 -26.35 33.06
CA ASP A 171 -45.97 -26.98 32.51
C ASP A 171 -45.00 -25.90 32.03
N VAL A 172 -43.71 -26.14 32.25
CA VAL A 172 -42.60 -25.27 31.89
C VAL A 172 -41.55 -26.11 31.17
N SER A 173 -41.16 -25.68 29.97
CA SER A 173 -40.01 -26.26 29.27
C SER A 173 -38.79 -25.41 29.57
N LEU A 174 -37.91 -25.91 30.44
CA LEU A 174 -36.78 -25.15 30.95
C LEU A 174 -35.55 -25.39 30.07
N ILE A 175 -35.03 -24.34 29.46
CA ILE A 175 -33.77 -24.33 28.71
C ILE A 175 -32.68 -23.73 29.59
N VAL A 176 -31.53 -24.43 29.71
CA VAL A 176 -30.40 -23.95 30.52
C VAL A 176 -29.20 -23.62 29.63
N GLY A 177 -28.92 -22.33 29.47
CA GLY A 177 -27.72 -21.83 28.79
C GLY A 177 -26.50 -21.79 29.70
N VAL A 178 -25.31 -21.87 29.11
CA VAL A 178 -24.06 -21.62 29.85
C VAL A 178 -23.94 -20.12 30.09
N THR A 179 -23.62 -19.71 31.32
CA THR A 179 -23.43 -18.30 31.65
C THR A 179 -22.26 -17.74 30.83
N PRO A 180 -22.48 -16.67 30.05
CA PRO A 180 -21.43 -16.04 29.28
C PRO A 180 -20.30 -15.53 30.20
N PRO A 181 -19.04 -15.53 29.74
CA PRO A 181 -17.96 -14.95 30.53
C PRO A 181 -18.25 -13.48 30.85
N ASN A 182 -18.01 -13.08 32.10
CA ASN A 182 -18.19 -11.71 32.60
C ASN A 182 -17.12 -10.75 32.02
N LYS A 183 -17.09 -10.58 30.71
CA LYS A 183 -16.13 -9.74 29.99
C LYS A 183 -16.83 -8.98 28.87
N PRO A 184 -16.39 -7.74 28.57
CA PRO A 184 -16.87 -7.04 27.39
C PRO A 184 -16.44 -7.76 26.11
N PRO A 185 -17.08 -7.47 24.97
CA PRO A 185 -16.64 -7.95 23.67
C PRO A 185 -15.22 -7.47 23.35
N GLU A 186 -14.57 -8.14 22.41
CA GLU A 186 -13.24 -7.81 21.91
C GLU A 186 -13.33 -7.38 20.44
N ILE A 187 -12.75 -6.23 20.10
CA ILE A 187 -12.65 -5.74 18.73
C ILE A 187 -11.31 -6.21 18.16
N THR A 188 -11.35 -7.15 17.21
CA THR A 188 -10.17 -7.69 16.53
C THR A 188 -9.61 -6.67 15.53
N TYR A 189 -10.51 -5.98 14.83
CA TYR A 189 -10.23 -4.90 13.88
C TYR A 189 -11.43 -3.93 13.85
N PRO A 190 -11.23 -2.60 13.78
CA PRO A 190 -9.96 -1.87 13.64
C PRO A 190 -9.13 -1.84 14.93
N ARG A 191 -7.87 -1.37 14.84
CA ARG A 191 -6.96 -1.20 15.99
C ARG A 191 -6.42 0.24 16.06
N ASN A 192 -7.31 1.22 16.12
CA ASN A 192 -6.96 2.65 16.16
C ASN A 192 -5.98 3.06 15.04
N ASN A 193 -6.25 2.59 13.82
CA ASN A 193 -5.37 2.75 12.66
C ASN A 193 -5.86 3.85 11.71
N SER A 194 -4.98 4.28 10.80
CA SER A 194 -5.35 5.19 9.71
C SER A 194 -5.29 4.47 8.37
N ILE A 195 -6.20 4.82 7.46
CA ILE A 195 -6.23 4.31 6.08
C ILE A 195 -6.05 5.45 5.09
N GLU A 196 -5.23 5.25 4.07
CA GLU A 196 -4.98 6.23 3.01
C GLU A 196 -6.01 6.07 1.89
N VAL A 197 -6.69 7.16 1.55
CA VAL A 197 -7.87 7.14 0.69
C VAL A 197 -7.87 8.35 -0.25
N GLU A 198 -8.27 8.11 -1.51
CA GLU A 198 -8.43 9.16 -2.52
C GLU A 198 -9.79 9.86 -2.40
N LEU A 199 -9.80 11.17 -2.66
CA LEU A 199 -11.04 11.96 -2.65
C LEU A 199 -12.00 11.43 -3.73
N GLY A 200 -13.27 11.26 -3.39
CA GLY A 200 -14.29 10.73 -4.30
C GLY A 200 -14.27 9.21 -4.49
N SER A 201 -13.32 8.49 -3.88
CA SER A 201 -13.28 7.02 -3.95
C SER A 201 -14.31 6.37 -3.02
N GLN A 202 -14.71 5.14 -3.35
CA GLN A 202 -15.51 4.29 -2.46
C GLN A 202 -14.60 3.53 -1.50
N VAL A 203 -14.93 3.53 -0.21
CA VAL A 203 -14.18 2.83 0.84
C VAL A 203 -15.10 1.93 1.62
N THR A 204 -14.64 0.71 1.89
CA THR A 204 -15.30 -0.23 2.80
C THR A 204 -14.34 -0.63 3.90
N VAL A 205 -14.80 -0.57 5.14
CA VAL A 205 -14.01 -0.93 6.33
C VAL A 205 -14.78 -1.91 7.18
N ASP A 206 -14.19 -3.07 7.45
CA ASP A 206 -14.79 -4.07 8.32
C ASP A 206 -14.59 -3.69 9.80
N CYS A 207 -15.56 -4.04 10.64
CA CYS A 207 -15.36 -4.11 12.08
C CYS A 207 -15.61 -5.54 12.54
N ASN A 208 -14.54 -6.23 12.93
CA ASN A 208 -14.56 -7.61 13.35
C ASN A 208 -14.53 -7.67 14.87
N THR A 209 -15.56 -8.27 15.45
CA THR A 209 -15.77 -8.29 16.90
C THR A 209 -16.11 -9.69 17.36
N THR A 210 -15.50 -10.15 18.45
CA THR A 210 -15.78 -11.44 19.06
C THR A 210 -16.19 -11.26 20.51
N GLY A 211 -17.11 -12.08 21.00
CA GLY A 211 -17.67 -11.88 22.32
C GLY A 211 -18.36 -13.12 22.85
N ALA A 212 -18.90 -12.99 24.06
CA ALA A 212 -19.92 -13.91 24.53
C ALA A 212 -21.24 -13.63 23.78
N ASP A 213 -22.12 -14.62 23.71
CA ASP A 213 -23.43 -14.46 23.04
C ASP A 213 -24.18 -13.21 23.54
N TRP A 214 -24.96 -12.60 22.64
CA TRP A 214 -25.80 -11.42 22.90
C TRP A 214 -25.01 -10.12 23.15
N PHE A 215 -24.30 -9.65 22.12
CA PHE A 215 -23.67 -8.33 22.12
C PHE A 215 -24.03 -7.56 20.85
N GLU A 216 -24.05 -6.23 20.98
CA GLU A 216 -24.32 -5.33 19.86
C GLU A 216 -23.01 -4.76 19.34
N VAL A 217 -22.91 -4.62 18.01
CA VAL A 217 -21.78 -3.98 17.34
C VAL A 217 -22.31 -2.99 16.30
N TYR A 218 -21.78 -1.78 16.29
CA TYR A 218 -22.20 -0.76 15.32
C TYR A 218 -21.09 0.27 15.08
N TRP A 219 -21.20 0.99 13.98
CA TRP A 219 -20.33 2.13 13.66
C TRP A 219 -20.98 3.43 14.12
N ARG A 220 -20.13 4.38 14.54
CA ARG A 220 -20.49 5.74 14.91
C ARG A 220 -19.53 6.70 14.20
N GLY A 221 -20.06 7.66 13.43
CA GLY A 221 -19.30 8.82 12.97
C GLY A 221 -19.53 10.03 13.88
N ASN A 222 -18.51 10.86 14.07
CA ASN A 222 -18.55 11.97 15.01
C ASN A 222 -19.39 13.14 14.46
N GLY A 223 -20.66 13.26 14.86
CA GLY A 223 -21.49 14.46 14.59
C GLY A 223 -22.96 14.23 14.21
N LEU A 224 -23.40 13.01 13.94
CA LEU A 224 -24.79 12.71 13.59
C LEU A 224 -25.33 11.55 14.44
N TYR A 225 -26.44 11.79 15.14
CA TYR A 225 -27.21 10.75 15.82
C TYR A 225 -27.58 9.64 14.83
N ASN A 226 -27.71 8.41 15.33
CA ASN A 226 -27.91 7.12 14.64
C ASN A 226 -28.99 7.07 13.52
N ASP A 227 -29.75 8.13 13.27
CA ASP A 227 -30.87 8.19 12.34
C ASP A 227 -30.51 8.77 10.95
N VAL A 228 -29.30 9.31 10.75
CA VAL A 228 -28.88 9.93 9.46
C VAL A 228 -27.93 9.03 8.63
N PHE A 229 -27.46 7.93 9.20
CA PHE A 229 -26.56 6.97 8.52
C PHE A 229 -27.25 6.08 7.46
N TYR A 230 -28.58 6.07 7.40
CA TYR A 230 -29.31 5.20 6.46
C TYR A 230 -29.82 5.89 5.19
N MET A 231 -29.59 7.21 5.03
CA MET A 231 -29.99 7.97 3.83
C MET A 231 -28.89 8.85 3.24
N SER A 232 -27.62 8.59 3.58
CA SER A 232 -26.47 9.38 3.11
C SER A 232 -25.44 8.53 2.37
N ARG A 233 -24.39 9.16 1.86
CA ARG A 233 -23.21 8.54 1.24
C ARG A 233 -22.43 7.56 2.14
N ILE A 234 -22.73 7.53 3.45
CA ILE A 234 -22.11 6.62 4.41
C ILE A 234 -23.19 5.73 5.01
N PHE A 235 -23.05 4.42 4.87
CA PHE A 235 -24.00 3.44 5.39
C PHE A 235 -23.28 2.21 5.95
N THR A 236 -23.97 1.44 6.79
CA THR A 236 -23.45 0.21 7.40
C THR A 236 -24.13 -1.01 6.82
N SER A 237 -23.38 -2.09 6.60
CA SER A 237 -23.97 -3.38 6.25
C SER A 237 -24.70 -3.99 7.46
N PRO A 238 -25.62 -4.96 7.22
CA PRO A 238 -26.06 -5.86 8.27
C PRO A 238 -24.87 -6.59 8.88
N HIS A 239 -25.04 -7.08 10.11
CA HIS A 239 -24.03 -7.92 10.77
C HIS A 239 -23.94 -9.27 10.05
N GLU A 240 -22.73 -9.64 9.64
CA GLU A 240 -22.40 -10.99 9.18
C GLU A 240 -21.98 -11.82 10.41
N GLU A 241 -22.67 -12.93 10.66
CA GLU A 241 -22.35 -13.84 11.76
C GLU A 241 -21.40 -14.93 11.29
N GLU A 242 -20.23 -15.01 11.91
CA GLU A 242 -19.24 -16.05 11.71
C GLU A 242 -18.89 -16.71 13.04
N THR A 243 -18.28 -17.89 12.97
CA THR A 243 -17.71 -18.55 14.15
C THR A 243 -16.21 -18.33 14.16
N SER A 244 -15.69 -17.75 15.25
CA SER A 244 -14.24 -17.61 15.44
C SER A 244 -13.54 -18.97 15.56
N TYR A 245 -12.21 -18.98 15.40
CA TYR A 245 -11.39 -20.20 15.59
C TYR A 245 -11.56 -20.84 16.97
N ASP A 246 -11.93 -20.06 17.98
CA ASP A 246 -12.15 -20.51 19.36
C ASP A 246 -13.60 -20.97 19.62
N GLY A 247 -14.45 -21.03 18.58
CA GLY A 247 -15.84 -21.45 18.66
C GLY A 247 -16.82 -20.39 19.17
N ARG A 248 -16.35 -19.17 19.45
CA ARG A 248 -17.20 -18.04 19.90
C ARG A 248 -17.84 -17.31 18.71
N PRO A 249 -19.02 -16.69 18.89
CA PRO A 249 -19.60 -15.84 17.85
C PRO A 249 -18.65 -14.69 17.51
N MET A 250 -18.56 -14.40 16.21
CA MET A 250 -17.87 -13.26 15.66
C MET A 250 -18.84 -12.50 14.76
N TYR A 251 -19.02 -11.21 15.04
CA TYR A 251 -19.82 -10.32 14.22
C TYR A 251 -18.91 -9.41 13.40
N SER A 252 -19.15 -9.37 12.09
CA SER A 252 -18.51 -8.45 11.16
C SER A 252 -19.51 -7.40 10.67
N VAL A 253 -19.17 -6.12 10.83
CA VAL A 253 -20.01 -4.99 10.39
C VAL A 253 -19.22 -4.08 9.49
N LYS A 254 -19.65 -3.92 8.24
CA LYS A 254 -18.94 -3.13 7.24
C LYS A 254 -19.44 -1.69 7.25
N LEU A 255 -18.51 -0.73 7.36
CA LEU A 255 -18.75 0.68 7.08
C LEU A 255 -18.47 0.92 5.61
N ILE A 256 -19.46 1.40 4.85
CA ILE A 256 -19.35 1.68 3.42
C ILE A 256 -19.54 3.18 3.19
N ILE A 257 -18.49 3.82 2.69
CA ILE A 257 -18.49 5.22 2.25
C ILE A 257 -18.51 5.19 0.72
N SER A 258 -19.62 5.55 0.10
CA SER A 258 -19.79 5.51 -1.36
C SER A 258 -18.88 6.51 -2.08
N GLU A 259 -18.74 7.71 -1.50
CA GLU A 259 -17.90 8.79 -2.02
C GLU A 259 -17.27 9.55 -0.85
N VAL A 260 -15.94 9.54 -0.79
CA VAL A 260 -15.16 10.18 0.26
C VAL A 260 -15.10 11.69 0.01
N SER A 261 -15.57 12.46 1.00
CA SER A 261 -15.58 13.92 1.00
C SER A 261 -14.36 14.48 1.76
N SER A 262 -14.03 15.75 1.54
CA SER A 262 -12.98 16.44 2.30
C SER A 262 -13.28 16.49 3.80
N GLU A 263 -14.55 16.45 4.18
CA GLU A 263 -15.01 16.49 5.58
C GLU A 263 -14.71 15.20 6.35
N ASP A 264 -14.53 14.07 5.65
CA ASP A 264 -14.30 12.76 6.28
C ASP A 264 -12.84 12.55 6.71
N TYR A 265 -11.91 13.32 6.15
CA TYR A 265 -10.51 13.23 6.51
C TYR A 265 -10.28 13.76 7.92
N GLU A 266 -9.32 13.15 8.61
CA GLU A 266 -8.94 13.53 9.98
C GLU A 266 -10.04 13.36 11.04
N GLN A 267 -11.22 12.85 10.65
CA GLN A 267 -12.29 12.47 11.57
C GLN A 267 -12.25 10.98 11.90
N PRO A 268 -12.49 10.60 13.18
CA PRO A 268 -12.54 9.20 13.56
C PRO A 268 -13.91 8.60 13.27
N PHE A 269 -13.93 7.53 12.47
CA PHE A 269 -15.05 6.60 12.42
C PHE A 269 -14.83 5.55 13.50
N VAL A 270 -15.77 5.43 14.44
CA VAL A 270 -15.62 4.60 15.63
C VAL A 270 -16.48 3.35 15.50
N CYS A 271 -15.87 2.17 15.50
CA CYS A 271 -16.60 0.94 15.75
C CYS A 271 -16.75 0.72 17.25
N GLN A 272 -17.96 0.41 17.67
CA GLN A 272 -18.32 0.22 19.07
C GLN A 272 -19.02 -1.12 19.24
N ALA A 273 -18.61 -1.87 20.26
CA ALA A 273 -19.26 -3.10 20.65
C ALA A 273 -19.57 -3.09 22.15
N SER A 274 -20.75 -3.58 22.53
CA SER A 274 -21.18 -3.60 23.93
C SER A 274 -22.06 -4.78 24.26
N ASN A 275 -21.92 -5.25 25.50
CA ASN A 275 -22.81 -6.23 26.12
C ASN A 275 -23.15 -5.77 27.55
N ALA A 276 -23.86 -6.61 28.31
CA ALA A 276 -24.22 -6.31 29.70
C ALA A 276 -23.03 -6.07 30.65
N PHE A 277 -21.81 -6.44 30.25
CA PHE A 277 -20.60 -6.37 31.09
C PHE A 277 -19.66 -5.22 30.72
N GLY A 278 -19.89 -4.52 29.62
CA GLY A 278 -19.12 -3.35 29.26
C GLY A 278 -19.17 -2.97 27.79
N GLN A 279 -18.46 -1.91 27.48
CA GLN A 279 -18.40 -1.32 26.15
C GLN A 279 -16.95 -1.12 25.73
N VAL A 280 -16.65 -1.49 24.50
CA VAL A 280 -15.35 -1.29 23.85
C VAL A 280 -15.53 -0.49 22.57
N ALA A 281 -14.52 0.29 22.22
CA ALA A 281 -14.52 1.10 21.01
C ALA A 281 -13.13 1.13 20.38
N SER A 282 -13.09 1.16 19.05
CA SER A 282 -11.89 1.32 18.25
C SER A 282 -12.22 2.16 17.04
N TYR A 283 -11.25 2.89 16.50
CA TYR A 283 -11.51 3.83 15.41
C TYR A 283 -10.62 3.63 14.18
N ILE A 284 -11.07 4.18 13.06
CA ILE A 284 -10.27 4.42 11.87
C ILE A 284 -10.31 5.90 11.50
N ILE A 285 -9.18 6.43 11.04
CA ILE A 285 -9.07 7.81 10.51
C ILE A 285 -8.68 7.74 9.04
N LEU A 286 -9.42 8.46 8.19
CA LEU A 286 -9.06 8.60 6.78
C LEU A 286 -7.96 9.65 6.63
N LYS A 287 -6.91 9.30 5.89
CA LYS A 287 -5.83 10.22 5.50
C LYS A 287 -5.80 10.37 4.00
N HIS A 288 -5.41 11.56 3.55
CA HIS A 288 -5.14 11.78 2.14
C HIS A 288 -4.06 10.82 1.66
N ARG A 289 -4.31 10.18 0.51
CA ARG A 289 -3.27 9.45 -0.20
C ARG A 289 -2.18 10.44 -0.63
N VAL A 290 -1.01 10.35 0.01
CA VAL A 290 0.13 11.18 -0.35
C VAL A 290 0.74 10.59 -1.62
N LEU A 291 0.63 11.29 -2.75
CA LEU A 291 1.48 10.97 -3.90
C LEU A 291 2.93 11.22 -3.47
N ASP A 292 3.77 10.18 -3.57
CA ASP A 292 5.22 10.24 -3.32
C ASP A 292 5.93 10.99 -4.47
N ILE A 293 5.53 12.26 -4.69
CA ILE A 293 6.08 13.17 -5.70
C ILE A 293 7.57 13.38 -5.44
N GLN A 294 7.98 13.33 -4.16
CA GLN A 294 9.36 13.47 -3.74
C GLN A 294 10.24 12.32 -4.29
N ARG A 295 9.79 11.06 -4.29
CA ARG A 295 10.53 9.97 -4.97
C ARG A 295 10.68 10.21 -6.47
N TRP A 296 9.63 10.68 -7.14
CA TRP A 296 9.66 10.94 -8.58
C TRP A 296 10.63 12.06 -8.95
N LEU A 297 10.60 13.17 -8.21
CA LEU A 297 11.54 14.29 -8.39
C LEU A 297 12.99 13.86 -8.10
N THR A 298 13.20 13.07 -7.04
CA THR A 298 14.53 12.57 -6.66
C THR A 298 15.08 11.62 -7.72
N GLY A 299 14.25 10.69 -8.23
CA GLY A 299 14.64 9.77 -9.30
C GLY A 299 14.96 10.49 -10.62
N GLY A 300 14.16 11.51 -10.97
CA GLY A 300 14.39 12.34 -12.17
C GLY A 300 15.72 13.10 -12.12
N LEU A 301 16.02 13.76 -11.00
CA LEU A 301 17.27 14.50 -10.82
C LEU A 301 18.51 13.58 -10.88
N VAL A 302 18.45 12.42 -10.23
CA VAL A 302 19.56 11.45 -10.25
C VAL A 302 19.80 10.90 -11.65
N SER A 303 18.73 10.57 -12.40
CA SER A 303 18.85 10.12 -13.79
C SER A 303 19.51 11.17 -14.69
N LEU A 304 19.14 12.44 -14.52
CA LEU A 304 19.70 13.55 -15.30
C LEU A 304 21.19 13.75 -14.99
N LEU A 305 21.60 13.64 -13.72
CA LEU A 305 23.01 13.68 -13.32
C LEU A 305 23.82 12.53 -13.96
N ILE A 306 23.29 11.31 -13.95
CA ILE A 306 23.95 10.14 -14.57
C ILE A 306 24.14 10.38 -16.08
N LEU A 307 23.11 10.91 -16.77
CA LEU A 307 23.20 11.20 -18.21
C LEU A 307 24.26 12.26 -18.51
N THR A 308 24.36 13.32 -17.70
CA THR A 308 25.43 14.33 -17.86
C THR A 308 26.82 13.74 -17.62
N PHE A 309 26.97 12.84 -16.67
CA PHE A 309 28.25 12.18 -16.40
C PHE A 309 28.67 11.25 -17.55
N ILE A 310 27.73 10.46 -18.09
CA ILE A 310 27.99 9.59 -19.25
C ILE A 310 28.41 10.42 -20.48
N THR A 311 27.72 11.53 -20.76
CA THR A 311 28.08 12.39 -21.89
C THR A 311 29.46 13.04 -21.72
N LEU A 312 29.83 13.45 -20.50
CA LEU A 312 31.17 13.93 -20.18
C LEU A 312 32.25 12.84 -20.39
N ILE A 313 31.97 11.59 -19.99
CA ILE A 313 32.89 10.46 -20.22
C ILE A 313 33.07 10.21 -21.71
N ILE A 314 31.98 10.11 -22.47
CA ILE A 314 32.01 9.92 -23.92
C ILE A 314 32.80 11.05 -24.58
N TYR A 315 32.56 12.31 -24.20
CA TYR A 315 33.31 13.46 -24.70
C TYR A 315 34.81 13.33 -24.41
N LYS A 316 35.19 12.90 -23.19
CA LYS A 316 36.62 12.73 -22.82
C LYS A 316 37.29 11.61 -23.62
N ILE A 317 36.62 10.48 -23.84
CA ILE A 317 37.16 9.35 -24.61
C ILE A 317 37.32 9.72 -26.09
N PHE A 318 36.29 10.34 -26.67
CA PHE A 318 36.26 10.64 -28.12
C PHE A 318 36.71 12.05 -28.48
N LYS A 319 37.29 12.83 -27.53
CA LYS A 319 37.69 14.23 -27.75
C LYS A 319 38.53 14.40 -29.02
N ILE A 320 39.55 13.56 -29.20
CA ILE A 320 40.47 13.64 -30.34
C ILE A 320 39.74 13.28 -31.64
N ASP A 321 38.93 12.22 -31.62
CA ASP A 321 38.17 11.78 -32.78
C ASP A 321 37.11 12.79 -33.21
N LEU A 322 36.40 13.40 -32.25
CA LEU A 322 35.40 14.44 -32.50
C LEU A 322 36.05 15.70 -33.13
N VAL A 323 37.22 16.12 -32.63
CA VAL A 323 37.94 17.27 -33.18
C VAL A 323 38.50 16.97 -34.57
N LEU A 324 39.07 15.79 -34.78
CA LEU A 324 39.59 15.37 -36.09
C LEU A 324 38.44 15.24 -37.12
N TRP A 325 37.29 14.71 -36.72
CA TRP A 325 36.09 14.65 -37.55
C TRP A 325 35.56 16.05 -37.89
N TYR A 326 35.41 16.93 -36.89
CA TYR A 326 34.97 18.31 -37.09
C TYR A 326 35.88 19.08 -38.07
N ARG A 327 37.21 18.96 -37.91
CA ARG A 327 38.20 19.57 -38.83
C ARG A 327 38.06 19.06 -40.27
N ASN A 328 37.75 17.77 -40.46
CA ASN A 328 37.58 17.19 -41.79
C ASN A 328 36.24 17.60 -42.45
N SER A 329 35.20 17.79 -41.64
CA SER A 329 33.85 18.11 -42.12
C SER A 329 33.63 19.60 -42.40
N VAL A 330 34.14 20.51 -41.55
CA VAL A 330 33.74 21.94 -41.57
C VAL A 330 34.79 22.88 -42.18
N CYS A 331 36.10 22.57 -42.12
CA CYS A 331 37.15 23.47 -42.61
C CYS A 331 37.37 23.46 -44.14
N ALA A 332 36.56 22.71 -44.89
CA ALA A 332 36.57 22.80 -46.37
C ALA A 332 36.10 24.16 -46.90
N LEU A 333 35.46 25.00 -46.06
CA LEU A 333 34.79 26.22 -46.49
C LEU A 333 35.60 27.52 -46.26
N THR A 334 36.67 27.49 -45.46
CA THR A 334 37.34 28.72 -44.97
C THR A 334 38.88 28.65 -44.92
N SER A 335 39.55 27.87 -45.78
CA SER A 335 41.02 27.97 -45.85
C SER A 335 41.41 29.22 -46.65
N LYS A 336 41.81 30.30 -45.97
CA LYS A 336 42.60 31.37 -46.61
C LYS A 336 43.91 30.76 -47.12
N GLU A 337 44.24 31.00 -48.38
CA GLU A 337 45.54 30.61 -48.92
C GLU A 337 46.64 31.45 -48.26
N ASP A 338 47.48 30.78 -47.49
CA ASP A 338 48.56 31.32 -46.67
C ASP A 338 49.91 31.36 -47.40
N GLY A 339 49.95 31.00 -48.69
CA GLY A 339 51.18 30.96 -49.51
C GLY A 339 52.22 29.90 -49.08
N LYS A 340 51.94 29.12 -48.03
CA LYS A 340 52.81 28.07 -47.47
C LYS A 340 52.61 26.74 -48.19
N ILE A 341 53.71 26.14 -48.62
CA ILE A 341 53.75 24.95 -49.49
C ILE A 341 53.77 23.66 -48.65
N TYR A 342 54.47 23.69 -47.51
CA TYR A 342 54.67 22.51 -46.66
C TYR A 342 53.80 22.57 -45.39
N ASP A 343 53.21 21.44 -45.03
CA ASP A 343 52.44 21.26 -43.81
C ASP A 343 53.34 21.10 -42.60
N ALA A 344 54.48 20.41 -42.74
CA ALA A 344 55.51 20.34 -41.71
C ALA A 344 56.92 20.21 -42.30
N TYR A 345 57.88 20.89 -41.66
CA TYR A 345 59.31 20.69 -41.84
C TYR A 345 59.79 19.63 -40.84
N VAL A 346 60.46 18.57 -41.30
CA VAL A 346 60.88 17.45 -40.46
C VAL A 346 62.38 17.53 -40.16
N LEU A 347 62.71 17.69 -38.88
CA LEU A 347 64.06 17.66 -38.33
C LEU A 347 64.25 16.36 -37.54
N TYR A 348 65.31 15.61 -37.85
CA TYR A 348 65.68 14.42 -37.11
C TYR A 348 67.19 14.40 -36.85
N THR A 349 67.58 13.80 -35.73
CA THR A 349 69.00 13.68 -35.34
C THR A 349 69.67 12.58 -36.17
N LYS A 350 70.81 12.88 -36.80
CA LYS A 350 71.68 11.88 -37.42
C LYS A 350 72.77 11.49 -36.43
N SER A 351 72.75 10.26 -35.91
CA SER A 351 73.84 9.72 -35.08
C SER A 351 74.78 8.86 -35.94
N SER A 352 76.08 8.95 -35.67
CA SER A 352 77.08 8.08 -36.29
C SER A 352 77.17 6.76 -35.52
N GLU A 353 76.79 5.67 -36.20
CA GLU A 353 76.92 4.24 -35.85
C GLU A 353 76.01 3.66 -34.73
N GLY A 354 75.08 2.76 -35.13
CA GLY A 354 74.26 1.97 -34.21
C GLY A 354 73.00 1.32 -34.83
N ARG A 355 72.51 0.23 -34.23
CA ARG A 355 71.30 -0.53 -34.65
C ARG A 355 69.99 0.28 -34.55
N SER A 356 69.99 1.37 -33.77
CA SER A 356 68.90 2.34 -33.62
C SER A 356 68.74 3.29 -34.83
N ILE A 357 69.76 3.42 -35.68
CA ILE A 357 69.75 4.25 -36.91
C ILE A 357 68.77 3.68 -37.92
N SER A 358 68.78 2.35 -38.13
CA SER A 358 67.88 1.73 -39.11
C SER A 358 66.42 1.95 -38.72
N CYS A 359 66.09 1.94 -37.42
CA CYS A 359 64.73 2.18 -36.94
C CYS A 359 64.29 3.65 -37.09
N LEU A 360 65.15 4.62 -36.75
CA LEU A 360 64.84 6.04 -36.89
C LEU A 360 64.75 6.44 -38.37
N GLU A 361 65.71 6.03 -39.19
CA GLU A 361 65.69 6.32 -40.63
C GLU A 361 64.53 5.60 -41.34
N THR A 362 64.22 4.35 -40.98
CA THR A 362 63.03 3.66 -41.51
C THR A 362 61.75 4.36 -41.07
N PHE A 363 61.67 4.86 -39.83
CA PHE A 363 60.51 5.62 -39.39
C PHE A 363 60.33 6.93 -40.18
N VAL A 364 61.40 7.72 -40.34
CA VAL A 364 61.34 9.02 -41.01
C VAL A 364 61.17 8.88 -42.53
N ARG A 365 61.87 7.94 -43.17
CA ARG A 365 61.88 7.81 -44.64
C ARG A 365 60.76 6.94 -45.20
N ARG A 366 60.18 6.04 -44.40
CA ARG A 366 59.14 5.10 -44.85
C ARG A 366 57.82 5.35 -44.11
N MET A 367 57.78 5.10 -42.80
CA MET A 367 56.52 5.15 -42.04
C MET A 367 55.87 6.54 -42.02
N LEU A 368 56.68 7.59 -41.87
CA LEU A 368 56.19 8.95 -41.78
C LEU A 368 55.54 9.42 -43.11
N PRO A 369 56.18 9.25 -44.29
CA PRO A 369 55.53 9.38 -45.60
C PRO A 369 54.29 8.51 -45.79
N ASP A 370 54.38 7.19 -45.55
CA ASP A 370 53.29 6.23 -45.78
C ASP A 370 52.01 6.61 -45.01
N VAL A 371 52.14 7.18 -43.80
CA VAL A 371 50.99 7.55 -42.97
C VAL A 371 50.55 9.01 -43.19
N LEU A 372 51.49 9.96 -43.21
CA LEU A 372 51.13 11.38 -43.28
C LEU A 372 50.94 11.88 -44.71
N GLU A 373 51.74 11.44 -45.68
CA GLU A 373 51.63 11.86 -47.07
C GLU A 373 50.58 11.00 -47.79
N GLU A 374 50.70 9.67 -47.77
CA GLU A 374 49.82 8.78 -48.55
C GLU A 374 48.43 8.59 -47.92
N GLN A 375 48.33 8.21 -46.64
CA GLN A 375 47.03 8.02 -45.98
C GLN A 375 46.36 9.32 -45.54
N CYS A 376 47.14 10.36 -45.25
CA CYS A 376 46.63 11.61 -44.69
C CYS A 376 46.68 12.83 -45.62
N GLY A 377 47.43 12.79 -46.73
CA GLY A 377 47.50 13.86 -47.72
C GLY A 377 48.19 15.14 -47.23
N TYR A 378 49.13 15.03 -46.29
CA TYR A 378 49.99 16.14 -45.86
C TYR A 378 51.22 16.26 -46.75
N ASN A 379 51.74 17.47 -46.92
CA ASN A 379 53.00 17.71 -47.62
C ASN A 379 54.14 17.93 -46.60
N LEU A 380 55.08 17.00 -46.50
CA LEU A 380 56.22 17.13 -45.59
C LEU A 380 57.47 17.54 -46.36
N PHE A 381 58.32 18.35 -45.72
CA PHE A 381 59.69 18.59 -46.18
C PHE A 381 60.64 17.79 -45.31
N ILE A 382 61.33 16.80 -45.89
CA ILE A 382 62.29 15.95 -45.18
C ILE A 382 63.71 16.28 -45.66
N LEU A 383 64.55 16.72 -44.73
CA LEU A 383 65.94 17.05 -44.99
C LEU A 383 66.74 15.80 -45.43
N GLY A 384 67.41 15.88 -46.58
CA GLY A 384 68.14 14.76 -47.21
C GLY A 384 67.30 13.88 -48.15
N ARG A 385 66.06 14.29 -48.47
CA ARG A 385 65.19 13.71 -49.52
C ARG A 385 64.78 14.80 -50.52
N ASP A 386 64.37 15.95 -49.99
CA ASP A 386 63.72 17.02 -50.74
C ASP A 386 64.65 18.22 -51.02
N ASP A 387 65.93 18.12 -50.66
CA ASP A 387 66.99 19.11 -50.87
C ASP A 387 67.68 18.96 -52.24
N LEU A 388 67.91 20.08 -52.92
CA LEU A 388 68.63 20.12 -54.21
C LEU A 388 70.14 20.19 -53.98
N PRO A 389 70.96 19.30 -54.61
CA PRO A 389 72.40 19.34 -54.43
C PRO A 389 73.03 20.56 -55.12
N GLY A 390 73.68 21.45 -54.35
CA GLY A 390 74.50 22.55 -54.86
C GLY A 390 74.20 23.96 -54.34
N GLU A 391 73.15 24.15 -53.54
CA GLU A 391 72.78 25.45 -52.95
C GLU A 391 73.37 25.67 -51.55
N ALA A 392 73.51 26.95 -51.15
CA ALA A 392 73.95 27.32 -49.81
C ALA A 392 72.94 26.83 -48.77
N VAL A 393 73.34 25.77 -48.06
CA VAL A 393 72.48 24.91 -47.24
C VAL A 393 71.70 25.67 -46.14
N VAL A 394 72.24 26.77 -45.62
CA VAL A 394 71.64 27.52 -44.49
C VAL A 394 70.51 28.46 -44.91
N SER A 395 70.61 29.10 -46.09
CA SER A 395 69.55 30.00 -46.57
C SER A 395 68.30 29.22 -47.00
N VAL A 396 68.50 28.05 -47.60
CA VAL A 396 67.42 27.15 -48.01
C VAL A 396 66.63 26.62 -46.81
N ALA A 397 67.32 26.27 -45.71
CA ALA A 397 66.65 25.83 -44.49
C ALA A 397 65.76 26.94 -43.88
N ASP A 398 66.19 28.20 -43.86
CA ASP A 398 65.37 29.31 -43.34
C ASP A 398 64.13 29.59 -44.21
N GLU A 399 64.30 29.54 -45.54
CA GLU A 399 63.23 29.78 -46.50
C GLU A 399 62.18 28.66 -46.48
N THR A 400 62.62 27.40 -46.47
CA THR A 400 61.74 26.23 -46.37
C THR A 400 61.02 26.15 -45.03
N LEU A 401 61.67 26.54 -43.92
CA LEU A 401 61.02 26.70 -42.61
C LEU A 401 59.92 27.77 -42.65
N LYS A 402 60.15 28.92 -43.28
CA LYS A 402 59.13 29.98 -43.45
C LYS A 402 57.94 29.49 -44.29
N GLN A 403 58.20 28.65 -45.29
CA GLN A 403 57.17 28.01 -46.13
C GLN A 403 56.41 26.87 -45.42
N SER A 404 56.81 26.50 -44.20
CA SER A 404 56.21 25.41 -43.43
C SER A 404 55.22 25.90 -42.37
N ARG A 405 54.14 25.13 -42.13
CA ARG A 405 53.12 25.43 -41.10
C ARG A 405 53.46 24.88 -39.72
N ARG A 406 54.25 23.81 -39.65
CA ARG A 406 54.70 23.15 -38.42
C ARG A 406 56.18 22.78 -38.53
N LEU A 407 56.84 22.67 -37.39
CA LEU A 407 58.16 22.07 -37.27
C LEU A 407 58.01 20.76 -36.51
N MET A 408 58.43 19.64 -37.09
CA MET A 408 58.40 18.33 -36.46
C MET A 408 59.83 17.90 -36.11
N ILE A 409 60.11 17.68 -34.83
CA ILE A 409 61.42 17.25 -34.33
C ILE A 409 61.30 15.81 -33.86
N ILE A 410 62.13 14.92 -34.38
CA ILE A 410 62.13 13.49 -34.07
C ILE A 410 63.44 13.12 -33.37
N LEU A 411 63.33 12.59 -32.15
CA LEU A 411 64.46 12.22 -31.29
C LEU A 411 64.58 10.69 -31.15
N GLY A 412 65.80 10.17 -31.26
CA GLY A 412 66.14 8.77 -30.96
C GLY A 412 66.24 8.49 -29.45
N SER A 413 66.10 7.22 -29.04
CA SER A 413 66.03 6.81 -27.62
C SER A 413 67.36 6.48 -26.93
N GLU A 414 68.50 6.36 -27.62
CA GLU A 414 69.74 5.96 -26.94
C GLU A 414 70.58 7.14 -26.44
N THR A 415 71.05 6.98 -25.20
CA THR A 415 71.85 7.91 -24.37
C THR A 415 73.33 7.96 -24.73
N SER A 416 73.77 7.29 -25.79
CA SER A 416 75.14 7.44 -26.27
C SER A 416 75.28 8.79 -26.95
N ARG A 417 75.85 9.75 -26.21
CA ARG A 417 76.35 11.06 -26.68
C ARG A 417 75.63 11.50 -27.94
N CYS A 418 74.53 12.24 -27.81
CA CYS A 418 74.00 13.01 -28.92
C CYS A 418 75.21 13.76 -29.51
N CYS A 419 75.77 13.26 -30.62
CA CYS A 419 76.75 14.02 -31.38
C CYS A 419 76.04 15.33 -31.59
N LEU A 420 76.64 16.36 -31.03
CA LEU A 420 76.00 17.62 -30.75
C LEU A 420 75.02 17.96 -31.87
N LEU A 421 73.80 18.35 -31.48
CA LEU A 421 72.90 19.18 -32.29
C LEU A 421 73.56 20.56 -32.59
N GLU A 422 74.88 20.58 -32.81
CA GLU A 422 75.76 21.71 -33.10
C GLU A 422 76.56 21.53 -34.40
N ASP A 423 76.58 20.35 -35.04
CA ASP A 423 77.44 20.16 -36.22
C ASP A 423 76.81 20.60 -37.55
N THR A 424 75.52 20.96 -37.60
CA THR A 424 74.94 21.62 -38.79
C THR A 424 74.25 22.94 -38.43
N SER A 425 74.65 23.99 -39.15
CA SER A 425 74.08 25.34 -39.07
C SER A 425 72.56 25.39 -39.28
N GLU A 426 71.97 24.38 -39.93
CA GLU A 426 70.53 24.23 -40.19
C GLU A 426 69.73 23.90 -38.94
N GLN A 427 70.25 22.98 -38.12
CA GLN A 427 69.59 22.52 -36.89
C GLN A 427 69.56 23.64 -35.85
N GLN A 428 70.65 24.42 -35.75
CA GLN A 428 70.73 25.60 -34.89
C GLN A 428 69.74 26.70 -35.31
N LEU A 429 69.59 26.93 -36.62
CA LEU A 429 68.66 27.93 -37.16
C LEU A 429 67.19 27.51 -36.97
N ALA A 430 66.88 26.24 -37.22
CA ALA A 430 65.56 25.67 -36.97
C ALA A 430 65.18 25.79 -35.48
N MET A 431 66.14 25.51 -34.59
CA MET A 431 65.95 25.63 -33.14
C MET A 431 65.76 27.08 -32.70
N TYR A 432 66.56 28.02 -33.19
CA TYR A 432 66.43 29.45 -32.92
C TYR A 432 65.05 29.98 -33.35
N ASN A 433 64.63 29.64 -34.57
CA ASN A 433 63.30 30.01 -35.08
C ASN A 433 62.17 29.36 -34.26
N ALA A 434 62.33 28.13 -33.78
CA ALA A 434 61.34 27.42 -32.96
C ALA A 434 61.16 28.00 -31.55
N LEU A 435 62.23 28.55 -30.96
CA LEU A 435 62.23 29.04 -29.58
C LEU A 435 61.85 30.52 -29.46
N ILE A 436 62.23 31.35 -30.44
CA ILE A 436 62.18 32.82 -30.33
C ILE A 436 61.09 33.43 -31.21
N ARG A 437 60.77 32.85 -32.37
CA ARG A 437 59.66 33.33 -33.21
C ARG A 437 58.40 32.53 -32.87
N ASP A 438 57.43 33.14 -32.20
CA ASP A 438 56.09 32.56 -31.90
C ASP A 438 55.22 32.27 -33.18
N GLY A 439 55.84 32.04 -34.33
CA GLY A 439 55.18 31.88 -35.63
C GLY A 439 54.95 30.43 -36.09
N ILE A 440 55.67 29.43 -35.56
CA ILE A 440 55.55 28.02 -35.99
C ILE A 440 55.39 27.12 -34.77
N GLN A 441 54.31 26.34 -34.74
CA GLN A 441 54.07 25.36 -33.68
C GLN A 441 54.94 24.11 -33.90
N VAL A 442 55.60 23.66 -32.82
CA VAL A 442 56.52 22.52 -32.82
C VAL A 442 55.82 21.23 -32.39
N ILE A 443 56.12 20.13 -33.08
CA ILE A 443 55.68 18.76 -32.77
C ILE A 443 56.93 17.96 -32.40
N LEU A 444 57.03 17.52 -31.14
CA LEU A 444 58.15 16.72 -30.66
C LEU A 444 57.76 15.24 -30.60
N ILE A 445 58.51 14.37 -31.28
CA ILE A 445 58.30 12.92 -31.32
C ILE A 445 59.51 12.21 -30.72
N GLU A 446 59.25 11.32 -29.76
CA GLU A 446 60.27 10.49 -29.11
C GLU A 446 60.19 9.04 -29.63
N MET A 447 61.28 8.52 -30.17
CA MET A 447 61.39 7.15 -30.67
C MET A 447 61.85 6.18 -29.57
N GLY A 448 61.03 6.02 -28.53
CA GLY A 448 61.30 5.19 -27.35
C GLY A 448 61.09 5.94 -26.04
N GLU A 449 61.56 5.41 -24.90
CA GLU A 449 61.47 6.08 -23.60
C GLU A 449 62.80 6.73 -23.23
N ILE A 450 62.88 8.06 -23.32
CA ILE A 450 64.06 8.82 -22.90
C ILE A 450 63.97 9.04 -21.39
N GLN A 451 64.76 8.29 -20.62
CA GLN A 451 64.71 8.32 -19.15
C GLN A 451 65.37 9.56 -18.54
N ASP A 452 66.40 10.12 -19.19
CA ASP A 452 67.12 11.28 -18.68
C ASP A 452 67.20 12.42 -19.71
N TYR A 453 66.55 13.53 -19.36
CA TYR A 453 66.52 14.78 -20.13
C TYR A 453 67.56 15.79 -19.68
N THR A 454 68.36 15.49 -18.65
CA THR A 454 69.37 16.40 -18.11
C THR A 454 70.54 16.61 -19.07
N SER A 455 70.82 15.61 -19.92
CA SER A 455 71.84 15.63 -20.97
C SER A 455 71.38 16.30 -22.27
N MET A 456 70.10 16.68 -22.38
CA MET A 456 69.54 17.33 -23.58
C MET A 456 69.77 18.85 -23.57
N PRO A 457 69.93 19.49 -24.75
CA PRO A 457 70.02 20.94 -24.88
C PRO A 457 68.83 21.66 -24.24
N GLU A 458 69.08 22.86 -23.69
CA GLU A 458 68.07 23.68 -23.01
C GLU A 458 66.86 23.99 -23.91
N SER A 459 67.10 24.13 -25.21
CA SER A 459 66.10 24.29 -26.26
C SER A 459 65.06 23.16 -26.30
N ILE A 460 65.51 21.91 -26.31
CA ILE A 460 64.64 20.72 -26.36
C ILE A 460 63.88 20.57 -25.04
N ARG A 461 64.54 20.84 -23.91
CA ARG A 461 63.87 20.83 -22.59
C ARG A 461 62.74 21.86 -22.53
N TYR A 462 62.99 23.06 -23.04
CA TYR A 462 61.98 24.12 -23.12
C TYR A 462 60.83 23.73 -24.07
N ILE A 463 61.13 23.21 -25.26
CA ILE A 463 60.12 22.76 -26.23
C ILE A 463 59.24 21.65 -25.62
N LYS A 464 59.84 20.67 -24.93
CA LYS A 464 59.11 19.61 -24.23
C LYS A 464 58.17 20.17 -23.16
N GLN A 465 58.63 21.16 -22.37
CA GLN A 465 57.78 21.81 -21.36
C GLN A 465 56.64 22.62 -21.98
N LYS A 466 56.88 23.34 -23.08
CA LYS A 466 55.89 24.20 -23.74
C LYS A 466 54.87 23.42 -24.58
N HIS A 467 55.30 22.42 -25.34
CA HIS A 467 54.48 21.73 -26.34
C HIS A 467 54.18 20.26 -26.03
N GLY A 468 54.85 19.68 -25.02
CA GLY A 468 54.78 18.25 -24.73
C GLY A 468 55.55 17.41 -25.75
N ALA A 469 55.61 16.09 -25.52
CA ALA A 469 56.24 15.13 -26.42
C ALA A 469 55.28 13.97 -26.72
N ILE A 470 55.29 13.49 -27.97
CA ILE A 470 54.52 12.33 -28.41
C ILE A 470 55.46 11.13 -28.46
N GLN A 471 55.20 10.12 -27.64
CA GLN A 471 56.03 8.94 -27.57
C GLN A 471 55.58 7.86 -28.56
N TRP A 472 56.51 7.38 -29.40
CA TRP A 472 56.31 6.20 -30.24
C TRP A 472 56.62 4.93 -29.44
N LYS A 473 55.59 4.07 -29.25
CA LYS A 473 55.68 2.78 -28.53
C LYS A 473 55.32 1.58 -29.44
N GLY A 474 55.39 1.74 -30.76
CA GLY A 474 54.91 0.73 -31.71
C GLY A 474 56.02 -0.14 -32.29
N ASP A 475 55.70 -1.40 -32.58
CA ASP A 475 56.49 -2.28 -33.45
C ASP A 475 56.31 -1.86 -34.91
N PHE A 476 57.33 -1.98 -35.77
CA PHE A 476 57.27 -1.67 -37.21
C PHE A 476 56.38 -2.62 -38.05
N SER A 477 55.28 -3.11 -37.50
CA SER A 477 54.29 -3.99 -38.14
C SER A 477 53.23 -3.19 -38.91
N GLU A 478 52.56 -3.81 -39.89
CA GLU A 478 51.50 -3.16 -40.70
C GLU A 478 50.37 -2.52 -39.88
N LYS A 479 50.04 -3.08 -38.70
CA LYS A 479 49.02 -2.50 -37.81
C LYS A 479 49.44 -1.15 -37.21
N SER A 480 50.74 -0.92 -37.07
CA SER A 480 51.30 0.35 -36.58
C SER A 480 51.28 1.46 -37.63
N CYS A 481 51.22 1.09 -38.91
CA CYS A 481 51.18 2.00 -40.06
C CYS A 481 49.78 2.57 -40.34
N SER A 482 48.77 2.29 -39.52
CA SER A 482 47.42 2.84 -39.74
C SER A 482 47.29 4.25 -39.14
N ALA A 483 46.82 5.21 -39.94
CA ALA A 483 46.53 6.58 -39.48
C ALA A 483 45.51 6.68 -38.32
N ASN A 484 44.82 5.59 -37.97
CA ASN A 484 43.82 5.51 -36.90
C ASN A 484 44.37 5.04 -35.55
N THR A 485 45.65 4.69 -35.45
CA THR A 485 46.24 4.34 -34.14
C THR A 485 46.31 5.57 -33.22
N ARG A 486 46.39 5.32 -31.90
CA ARG A 486 46.45 6.38 -30.87
C ARG A 486 47.61 7.36 -31.11
N PHE A 487 48.76 6.85 -31.55
CA PHE A 487 49.92 7.68 -31.87
C PHE A 487 49.63 8.64 -33.04
N TRP A 488 49.20 8.11 -34.18
CA TRP A 488 48.96 8.93 -35.38
C TRP A 488 47.79 9.90 -35.21
N LYS A 489 46.76 9.54 -34.42
CA LYS A 489 45.70 10.48 -34.03
C LYS A 489 46.23 11.65 -33.21
N ASN A 490 47.16 11.42 -32.29
CA ASN A 490 47.81 12.48 -31.51
C ASN A 490 48.70 13.38 -32.40
N VAL A 491 49.48 12.80 -33.32
CA VAL A 491 50.29 13.56 -34.29
C VAL A 491 49.39 14.43 -35.17
N ARG A 492 48.33 13.85 -35.76
CA ARG A 492 47.34 14.56 -36.57
C ARG A 492 46.62 15.67 -35.83
N TYR A 493 46.40 15.52 -34.52
CA TYR A 493 45.77 16.55 -33.70
C TYR A 493 46.63 17.83 -33.64
N GLN A 494 47.97 17.70 -33.66
CA GLN A 494 48.93 18.80 -33.65
C GLN A 494 49.29 19.33 -35.05
N MET A 495 49.09 18.51 -36.09
CA MET A 495 49.21 18.91 -37.49
C MET A 495 48.19 19.99 -37.89
N PRO A 496 48.47 20.78 -38.96
CA PRO A 496 47.52 21.78 -39.45
C PRO A 496 46.24 21.11 -39.99
N SER A 497 45.16 21.89 -40.07
CA SER A 497 43.93 21.46 -40.72
C SER A 497 44.16 21.20 -42.22
N ARG A 498 43.64 20.08 -42.73
CA ARG A 498 43.79 19.71 -44.15
C ARG A 498 43.18 20.76 -45.07
N LYS A 499 43.84 21.01 -46.20
CA LYS A 499 43.19 21.53 -47.41
C LYS A 499 42.71 20.32 -48.21
N LYS A 500 41.42 20.26 -48.58
CA LYS A 500 41.01 19.26 -49.58
C LYS A 500 41.62 19.68 -50.91
N MET A 501 42.51 18.86 -51.45
CA MET A 501 42.89 18.94 -52.86
C MET A 501 41.59 18.87 -53.68
N LYS A 502 41.29 19.88 -54.51
CA LYS A 502 40.26 19.72 -55.53
C LYS A 502 40.67 18.52 -56.37
N ARG A 503 39.93 17.41 -56.28
CA ARG A 503 40.01 16.37 -57.31
C ARG A 503 39.56 17.05 -58.59
N THR A 504 40.51 17.37 -59.47
CA THR A 504 40.20 17.49 -60.89
C THR A 504 39.68 16.14 -61.32
N CYS A 505 38.36 16.03 -61.50
CA CYS A 505 37.82 15.02 -62.39
C CYS A 505 38.46 15.31 -63.75
N TRP A 506 39.32 14.40 -64.19
CA TRP A 506 39.59 14.23 -65.61
C TRP A 506 38.52 13.26 -66.12
N ASP A 507 37.94 13.61 -67.27
CA ASP A 507 36.93 12.85 -68.00
C ASP A 507 37.36 11.39 -68.29
#